data_AF-X0YU59-F1
#
_entry.id   AF-X0YU59-F1
#
_cell.length_a   1.000
_cell.length_b   1.000
_cell.length_c   1.000
_cell.angle_alpha   90.00
_cell.angle_beta   90.00
_cell.angle_gamma   90.00
#
_symmetry.space_group_name_H-M   'P 1'
#
loop_
_entity.id
_entity.type
_entity.pdbx_description
1 polymer ?
#
loop_
_entity_poly.entity_id
_entity_poly.type
_entity_poly.pdbx_seq_one_letter_code
_entity_poly.pdbx_strand_id
1 'polypeptide(L)'
;MKYFSTIIGFKRAQDKKREEEVFFEEIIKKTKTGITFPKVLRESLFNEETETFFKIIVPKEKDRIILEVLTEEEANQHLVRAKESKPKTQIKISPKIIDKKTPKKVAPNWGDYFIYDFKVKQKVQPILESAFYKFAETPINMEDAMGRIKYALVSFLSGTKTENAKLYFSIIKLLIDIIERFDQPNLIDWIFEKIVPNIESKFLYEQAFLELLEVSLKLKRYEKAELFIFYILKNIDDYPRSELYNVFNSFKQLVKKVRFIERTDKIDLLLKEKLMEYGEGI
;
A
#
# COMPACT_ATOMS: atom_id res chain seq x y z
N MET A 1 16.32 20.44 29.10
CA MET A 1 16.85 19.41 28.19
C MET A 1 17.28 18.22 29.03
N LYS A 2 16.59 17.07 28.94
CA LYS A 2 17.00 15.83 29.60
C LYS A 2 17.44 14.85 28.52
N TYR A 3 18.72 14.51 28.54
CA TYR A 3 19.32 13.48 27.70
C TYR A 3 18.77 12.11 28.13
N PHE A 4 18.13 11.38 27.22
CA PHE A 4 17.86 9.97 27.40
C PHE A 4 19.09 9.18 26.95
N SER A 5 19.91 8.77 27.91
CA SER A 5 20.95 7.76 27.68
C SER A 5 20.32 6.37 27.72
N THR A 6 20.21 5.71 26.57
CA THR A 6 19.81 4.30 26.50
C THR A 6 20.94 3.43 27.04
N ILE A 7 20.84 3.01 28.30
CA ILE A 7 21.73 2.02 28.89
C ILE A 7 21.18 0.64 28.52
N ILE A 8 21.85 -0.05 27.61
CA ILE A 8 21.59 -1.46 27.30
C ILE A 8 22.41 -2.29 28.29
N GLY A 9 21.80 -2.71 29.39
CA GLY A 9 22.42 -3.61 30.36
C GLY A 9 22.14 -5.07 30.02
N PHE A 10 23.16 -5.83 29.62
CA PHE A 10 23.08 -7.29 29.50
C PHE A 10 23.57 -7.95 30.80
N LYS A 11 22.68 -8.66 31.49
CA LYS A 11 23.02 -9.41 32.71
C LYS A 11 23.15 -10.90 32.35
N ARG A 12 24.33 -11.48 32.56
CA ARG A 12 24.52 -12.95 32.56
C ARG A 12 23.80 -13.53 33.77
N ALA A 13 23.05 -14.61 33.53
CA ALA A 13 22.20 -15.26 34.52
C ALA A 13 23.03 -15.81 35.70
N GLN A 14 22.79 -15.25 36.90
CA GLN A 14 22.84 -15.99 38.16
C GLN A 14 21.71 -15.49 39.07
N ASP A 15 20.85 -16.45 39.41
CA ASP A 15 19.78 -16.51 40.39
C ASP A 15 19.31 -15.23 41.12
N LYS A 16 18.03 -14.91 40.93
CA LYS A 16 16.98 -15.01 41.97
C LYS A 16 15.61 -14.67 41.39
N LYS A 17 14.66 -15.61 41.54
CA LYS A 17 13.23 -15.42 41.31
C LYS A 17 12.74 -14.13 41.98
N ARG A 18 12.44 -13.12 41.18
CA ARG A 18 11.39 -12.15 41.50
C ARG A 18 10.27 -12.45 40.51
N GLU A 19 9.14 -12.89 41.02
CA GLU A 19 7.89 -12.87 40.25
C GLU A 19 7.53 -11.39 40.03
N GLU A 20 8.20 -10.75 39.06
CA GLU A 20 7.78 -9.43 38.59
C GLU A 20 6.47 -9.62 37.82
N GLU A 21 5.39 -8.96 38.25
CA GLU A 21 4.10 -9.01 37.55
C GLU A 21 4.28 -8.55 36.10
N VAL A 22 4.05 -9.47 35.17
CA VAL A 22 4.27 -9.26 33.74
C VAL A 22 3.04 -8.62 33.11
N PHE A 23 3.23 -7.50 32.42
CA PHE A 23 2.16 -6.85 31.65
C PHE A 23 1.98 -7.52 30.28
N PHE A 24 3.06 -8.03 29.70
CA PHE A 24 3.04 -8.69 28.40
C PHE A 24 4.15 -9.74 28.28
N GLU A 25 3.78 -10.94 27.82
CA GLU A 25 4.69 -12.06 27.54
C GLU A 25 4.32 -12.65 26.18
N GLU A 26 5.26 -12.67 25.23
CA GLU A 26 5.06 -13.31 23.93
C GLU A 26 6.34 -14.01 23.47
N ILE A 27 6.19 -15.19 22.85
CA ILE A 27 7.29 -15.93 22.23
C ILE A 27 7.23 -15.71 20.72
N ILE A 28 8.30 -15.15 20.16
CA ILE A 28 8.39 -14.78 18.75
C ILE A 28 9.64 -15.41 18.13
N LYS A 29 9.49 -15.99 16.94
CA LYS A 29 10.63 -16.45 16.14
C LYS A 29 11.51 -15.26 15.74
N LYS A 30 12.83 -15.41 15.78
CA LYS A 30 13.79 -14.37 15.38
C LYS A 30 13.43 -13.69 14.05
N THR A 31 13.03 -14.47 13.05
CA THR A 31 12.65 -13.99 11.70
C THR A 31 11.42 -13.08 11.68
N LYS A 32 10.57 -13.12 12.72
CA LYS A 32 9.33 -12.33 12.81
C LYS A 32 9.42 -11.13 13.76
N THR A 33 10.55 -10.92 14.43
CA THR A 33 10.70 -9.85 15.43
C THR A 33 10.89 -8.46 14.82
N GLY A 34 11.44 -8.35 13.60
CA GLY A 34 11.80 -7.06 12.99
C GLY A 34 12.96 -6.32 13.70
N ILE A 35 13.60 -6.94 14.71
CA ILE A 35 14.69 -6.36 15.49
C ILE A 35 16.02 -6.63 14.78
N THR A 36 16.78 -5.58 14.49
CA THR A 36 18.11 -5.70 13.86
C THR A 36 19.20 -5.72 14.92
N PHE A 37 19.91 -6.85 15.06
CA PHE A 37 21.05 -6.97 15.97
C PHE A 37 22.36 -6.56 15.29
N PRO A 38 23.26 -5.84 16.00
CA PRO A 38 24.65 -5.63 15.58
C PRO A 38 25.36 -6.94 15.24
N LYS A 39 26.24 -6.92 14.24
CA LYS A 39 26.90 -8.11 13.69
C LYS A 39 27.60 -8.97 14.76
N VAL A 40 28.34 -8.33 15.65
CA VAL A 40 29.07 -8.99 16.75
C VAL A 40 28.13 -9.75 17.69
N LEU A 41 26.99 -9.16 18.05
CA LEU A 41 25.99 -9.82 18.91
C LEU A 41 25.26 -10.94 18.17
N ARG A 42 25.08 -10.79 16.86
CA ARG A 42 24.43 -11.79 16.02
C ARG A 42 25.26 -13.07 15.93
N GLU A 43 26.57 -12.92 15.75
CA GLU A 43 27.53 -14.02 15.67
C GLU A 43 27.75 -14.69 17.03
N SER A 44 27.66 -13.94 18.14
CA SER A 44 27.87 -14.50 19.49
C SER A 44 26.65 -15.18 20.10
N LEU A 45 25.44 -14.78 19.70
CA LEU A 45 24.18 -15.23 20.33
C LEU A 45 23.38 -16.21 19.47
N PHE A 46 23.68 -16.34 18.18
CA PHE A 46 22.91 -17.17 17.27
C PHE A 46 23.84 -18.09 16.47
N ASN A 47 23.59 -19.39 16.56
CA ASN A 47 24.15 -20.34 15.60
C ASN A 47 23.31 -20.31 14.33
N GLU A 48 23.96 -20.29 13.16
CA GLU A 48 23.26 -20.20 11.87
C GLU A 48 22.45 -21.46 11.53
N GLU A 49 22.71 -22.58 12.20
CA GLU A 49 22.08 -23.88 11.95
C GLU A 49 20.84 -24.16 12.79
N THR A 50 20.48 -23.31 13.78
CA THR A 50 19.34 -23.58 14.68
C THR A 50 18.32 -22.45 14.72
N GLU A 51 17.03 -22.81 14.69
CA GLU A 51 15.95 -21.84 14.84
C GLU A 51 15.97 -21.23 16.25
N THR A 52 16.17 -19.91 16.35
CA THR A 52 16.17 -19.20 17.64
C THR A 52 14.82 -18.55 17.94
N PHE A 53 14.32 -18.76 19.16
CA PHE A 53 13.10 -18.15 19.67
C PHE A 53 13.45 -17.07 20.70
N PHE A 54 12.65 -16.00 20.74
CA PHE A 54 12.74 -14.98 21.78
C PHE A 54 11.48 -14.96 22.60
N LYS A 55 11.64 -14.92 23.91
CA LYS A 55 10.60 -14.54 24.85
C LYS A 55 10.75 -13.05 25.14
N ILE A 56 9.71 -12.29 24.78
CA ILE A 56 9.62 -10.86 25.03
C ILE A 56 8.81 -10.68 26.30
N ILE A 57 9.41 -10.05 27.31
CA ILE A 57 8.77 -9.73 28.57
C ILE A 57 8.76 -8.22 28.75
N VAL A 58 7.56 -7.66 28.97
CA VAL A 58 7.39 -6.26 29.36
C VAL A 58 6.87 -6.23 30.80
N PRO A 59 7.68 -5.72 31.75
CA PRO A 59 7.24 -5.53 33.14
C PRO A 59 6.07 -4.54 33.23
N LYS A 60 5.28 -4.63 34.29
CA LYS A 60 4.15 -3.72 34.56
C LYS A 60 4.52 -2.24 34.58
N GLU A 61 5.74 -1.92 35.00
CA GLU A 61 6.26 -0.55 35.02
C GLU A 61 6.58 0.00 33.61
N LYS A 62 6.66 -0.87 32.59
CA LYS A 62 6.92 -0.53 31.17
C LYS A 62 8.21 0.26 30.95
N ASP A 63 9.15 0.13 31.85
CA ASP A 63 10.45 0.83 31.89
C ASP A 63 11.49 0.16 30.98
N ARG A 64 11.32 -1.13 30.68
CA ARG A 64 12.26 -1.92 29.88
C ARG A 64 11.56 -3.03 29.10
N ILE A 65 12.24 -3.52 28.06
CA ILE A 65 11.86 -4.74 27.34
C ILE A 65 12.96 -5.77 27.61
N ILE A 66 12.58 -6.93 28.13
CA ILE A 66 13.49 -8.04 28.40
C ILE A 66 13.32 -9.05 27.26
N LEU A 67 14.43 -9.39 26.60
CA LEU A 67 14.48 -10.40 25.55
C LEU A 67 15.27 -11.59 26.10
N GLU A 68 14.60 -12.71 26.32
CA GLU A 68 15.21 -13.97 26.70
C GLU A 68 15.31 -14.87 25.47
N VAL A 69 16.51 -15.39 25.20
CA VAL A 69 16.73 -16.35 24.12
C VAL A 69 16.31 -17.73 24.62
N LEU A 70 15.41 -18.39 23.89
CA LEU A 70 14.93 -19.73 24.19
C LEU A 70 15.42 -20.73 23.13
N THR A 71 15.75 -21.93 23.57
CA THR A 71 15.93 -23.08 22.67
C THR A 71 14.57 -23.57 22.15
N GLU A 72 14.58 -24.35 21.06
CA GLU A 72 13.36 -24.90 20.47
C GLU A 72 12.58 -25.80 21.45
N GLU A 73 13.29 -26.52 22.32
CA GLU A 73 12.72 -27.36 23.37
C GLU A 73 11.99 -26.53 24.44
N GLU A 74 12.58 -25.40 24.86
CA GLU A 74 11.99 -24.47 25.85
C GLU A 74 10.78 -23.70 25.29
N ALA A 75 10.84 -23.30 24.01
CA ALA A 75 9.74 -22.62 23.32
C ALA A 75 8.49 -23.52 23.21
N ASN A 76 8.70 -24.82 22.92
CA ASN A 76 7.62 -25.80 22.85
C ASN A 76 6.99 -26.07 24.23
N GLN A 77 7.78 -26.11 25.31
CA GLN A 77 7.24 -26.26 26.67
C GLN A 77 6.36 -25.07 27.10
N HIS A 78 6.70 -23.85 26.69
CA HIS A 78 5.89 -22.66 26.97
C HIS A 78 4.58 -22.61 26.16
N LEU A 79 4.60 -23.06 24.90
CA LEU A 79 3.39 -23.17 24.05
C LEU A 79 2.37 -24.17 24.61
N VAL A 80 2.83 -25.25 25.24
CA VAL A 80 1.97 -26.23 25.90
C VAL A 80 1.38 -25.67 27.20
N ARG A 81 2.18 -24.98 28.03
CA ARG A 81 1.70 -24.32 29.27
C ARG A 81 0.71 -23.18 29.04
N ALA A 82 0.82 -22.46 27.92
CA ALA A 82 -0.12 -21.39 27.54
C ALA A 82 -1.51 -21.90 27.10
N LYS A 83 -1.64 -23.19 26.74
CA LYS A 83 -2.93 -23.81 26.40
C LYS A 83 -3.70 -24.31 27.64
N GLU A 84 -3.01 -24.61 28.73
CA GLU A 84 -3.62 -25.14 29.97
C GLU A 84 -3.97 -24.06 31.00
N SER A 85 -3.51 -22.82 30.82
CA SER A 85 -3.70 -21.70 31.76
C SER A 85 -4.56 -20.56 31.20
N LYS A 86 -5.78 -20.89 30.75
CA LYS A 86 -6.84 -19.86 30.61
C LYS A 86 -7.77 -19.89 31.82
N PRO A 87 -7.63 -18.98 32.79
CA PRO A 87 -8.75 -18.67 33.67
C PRO A 87 -9.85 -18.03 32.83
N LYS A 88 -11.08 -18.54 32.96
CA LYS A 88 -12.30 -17.87 32.52
C LYS A 88 -12.47 -16.59 33.34
N THR A 89 -11.92 -15.48 32.87
CA THR A 89 -12.23 -14.18 33.49
C THR A 89 -13.55 -13.68 32.92
N GLN A 90 -14.55 -13.70 33.80
CA GLN A 90 -15.89 -13.18 33.59
C GLN A 90 -15.83 -11.72 33.14
N ILE A 91 -16.52 -11.42 32.04
CA ILE A 91 -16.74 -10.07 31.55
C ILE A 91 -17.65 -9.36 32.55
N LYS A 92 -17.07 -8.55 33.45
CA LYS A 92 -17.82 -7.50 34.16
C LYS A 92 -18.14 -6.39 33.16
N ILE A 93 -19.39 -6.35 32.73
CA ILE A 93 -19.98 -5.23 32.02
C ILE A 93 -19.85 -4.00 32.92
N SER A 94 -18.96 -3.08 32.54
CA SER A 94 -18.88 -1.72 33.07
C SER A 94 -19.51 -0.76 32.06
N PRO A 95 -20.11 0.37 32.52
CA PRO A 95 -21.08 1.13 31.75
C PRO A 95 -20.43 1.82 30.56
N LYS A 96 -21.19 1.92 29.46
CA LYS A 96 -20.89 2.72 28.26
C LYS A 96 -20.31 4.09 28.63
N ILE A 97 -19.00 4.22 28.53
CA ILE A 97 -18.39 5.46 28.08
C ILE A 97 -18.42 5.36 26.55
N ILE A 98 -19.14 6.29 25.93
CA ILE A 98 -19.22 6.42 24.48
C ILE A 98 -17.86 6.92 24.02
N ASP A 99 -16.90 6.01 23.93
CA ASP A 99 -15.66 6.27 23.21
C ASP A 99 -16.02 6.33 21.72
N LYS A 100 -15.87 7.53 21.17
CA LYS A 100 -15.91 7.78 19.74
C LYS A 100 -15.05 6.71 19.07
N LYS A 101 -15.68 5.90 18.21
CA LYS A 101 -15.01 4.94 17.31
C LYS A 101 -13.77 5.62 16.73
N THR A 102 -12.58 5.25 17.20
CA THR A 102 -11.37 5.46 16.41
C THR A 102 -11.62 4.80 15.06
N PRO A 103 -11.54 5.55 13.94
CA PRO A 103 -11.76 4.98 12.63
C PRO A 103 -10.73 3.85 12.42
N LYS A 104 -11.17 2.73 11.83
CA LYS A 104 -10.26 1.70 11.32
C LYS A 104 -9.10 2.40 10.63
N LYS A 105 -7.84 2.12 11.02
CA LYS A 105 -6.66 2.67 10.35
C LYS A 105 -6.74 2.29 8.87
N VAL A 106 -7.20 3.22 8.04
CA VAL A 106 -7.19 3.07 6.58
C VAL A 106 -5.72 3.16 6.18
N ALA A 107 -5.13 2.05 5.76
CA ALA A 107 -3.76 2.01 5.30
C ALA A 107 -3.71 1.99 3.76
N PRO A 108 -2.68 2.62 3.16
CA PRO A 108 -2.44 2.52 1.73
C PRO A 108 -2.08 1.08 1.32
N ASN A 109 -2.56 0.62 0.16
CA ASN A 109 -2.19 -0.67 -0.41
C ASN A 109 -1.04 -0.53 -1.42
N TRP A 110 0.19 -0.56 -0.93
CA TRP A 110 1.39 -0.37 -1.76
C TRP A 110 1.56 -1.39 -2.88
N GLY A 111 1.03 -2.61 -2.72
CA GLY A 111 1.07 -3.65 -3.76
C GLY A 111 0.30 -3.24 -5.01
N ASP A 112 -0.80 -2.51 -4.83
CA ASP A 112 -1.67 -2.08 -5.94
C ASP A 112 -1.17 -0.80 -6.60
N TYR A 113 -0.35 0.00 -5.90
CA TYR A 113 0.19 1.25 -6.43
C TYR A 113 1.53 1.05 -7.13
N PHE A 114 2.42 0.24 -6.55
CA PHE A 114 3.76 -0.02 -7.08
C PHE A 114 3.84 -1.32 -7.88
N ILE A 115 2.95 -1.44 -8.87
CA ILE A 115 2.87 -2.59 -9.79
C ILE A 115 4.18 -2.76 -10.57
N TYR A 116 4.78 -1.64 -10.98
CA TYR A 116 6.08 -1.62 -11.65
C TYR A 116 7.17 -1.15 -10.68
N ASP A 117 8.31 -1.82 -10.70
CA ASP A 117 9.45 -1.41 -9.89
C ASP A 117 10.24 -0.27 -10.55
N PHE A 118 10.64 0.72 -9.75
CA PHE A 118 11.38 1.90 -10.19
C PHE A 118 12.33 2.39 -9.10
N LYS A 119 13.43 3.03 -9.50
CA LYS A 119 14.61 3.29 -8.66
C LYS A 119 14.33 4.09 -7.39
N VAL A 120 13.41 5.05 -7.47
CA VAL A 120 13.13 6.00 -6.38
C VAL A 120 11.96 5.58 -5.49
N LYS A 121 11.39 4.38 -5.70
CA LYS A 121 10.23 3.85 -4.97
C LYS A 121 10.34 3.99 -3.45
N GLN A 122 11.46 3.56 -2.87
CA GLN A 122 11.68 3.62 -1.41
C GLN A 122 11.71 5.04 -0.85
N LYS A 123 12.08 6.04 -1.66
CA LYS A 123 12.11 7.45 -1.25
C LYS A 123 10.75 8.12 -1.42
N VAL A 124 10.03 7.75 -2.48
CA VAL A 124 8.70 8.30 -2.81
C VAL A 124 7.62 7.74 -1.89
N GLN A 125 7.69 6.46 -1.55
CA GLN A 125 6.70 5.77 -0.71
C GLN A 125 6.34 6.53 0.58
N PRO A 126 7.28 6.92 1.46
CA PRO A 126 6.91 7.63 2.70
C PRO A 126 6.25 8.99 2.44
N ILE A 127 6.57 9.67 1.34
CA ILE A 127 5.95 10.96 0.97
C ILE A 127 4.50 10.74 0.54
N LEU A 128 4.27 9.72 -0.29
CA LEU A 128 2.94 9.33 -0.73
C LEU A 128 2.09 8.80 0.42
N GLU A 129 2.70 8.08 1.37
CA GLU A 129 2.05 7.61 2.59
C GLU A 129 1.57 8.80 3.42
N SER A 130 2.47 9.76 3.60
CA SER A 130 2.20 11.02 4.27
C SER A 130 1.09 11.80 3.56
N ALA A 131 1.02 11.78 2.23
CA ALA A 131 -0.05 12.40 1.46
C ALA A 131 -1.40 11.67 1.67
N PHE A 132 -1.39 10.34 1.60
CA PHE A 132 -2.58 9.51 1.81
C PHE A 132 -3.22 9.78 3.17
N TYR A 133 -2.42 9.85 4.24
CA TYR A 133 -2.94 10.15 5.56
C TYR A 133 -3.51 11.57 5.67
N LYS A 134 -3.02 12.54 4.89
CA LYS A 134 -3.62 13.89 4.81
C LYS A 134 -4.98 13.88 4.12
N PHE A 135 -5.17 13.03 3.12
CA PHE A 135 -6.50 12.78 2.54
C PHE A 135 -7.46 12.10 3.49
N ALA A 136 -6.94 11.30 4.43
CA ALA A 136 -7.74 10.65 5.46
C ALA A 136 -8.12 11.56 6.64
N GLU A 137 -7.58 12.78 6.73
CA GLU A 137 -7.92 13.74 7.78
C GLU A 137 -9.37 14.26 7.64
N THR A 138 -9.97 14.66 8.76
CA THR A 138 -11.32 15.25 8.77
C THR A 138 -11.29 16.54 9.59
N PRO A 139 -11.38 17.73 8.96
CA PRO A 139 -11.55 17.98 7.52
C PRO A 139 -10.28 17.64 6.70
N ILE A 140 -10.47 17.34 5.41
CA ILE A 140 -9.36 17.02 4.51
C ILE A 140 -8.49 18.25 4.29
N ASN A 141 -7.19 18.12 4.52
CA ASN A 141 -6.21 19.16 4.17
C ASN A 141 -5.73 18.96 2.74
N MET A 142 -6.52 19.41 1.77
CA MET A 142 -6.27 19.22 0.34
C MET A 142 -4.96 19.85 -0.13
N GLU A 143 -4.62 21.02 0.42
CA GLU A 143 -3.42 21.77 0.02
C GLU A 143 -2.13 21.03 0.41
N ASP A 144 -2.02 20.59 1.66
CA ASP A 144 -0.86 19.83 2.14
C ASP A 144 -0.80 18.44 1.45
N ALA A 145 -1.95 17.76 1.34
CA ALA A 145 -2.03 16.46 0.67
C ALA A 145 -1.53 16.54 -0.78
N MET A 146 -2.07 17.47 -1.57
CA MET A 146 -1.64 17.68 -2.95
C MET A 146 -0.24 18.27 -3.07
N GLY A 147 0.20 19.09 -2.10
CA GLY A 147 1.56 19.61 -2.03
C GLY A 147 2.59 18.48 -1.98
N ARG A 148 2.32 17.44 -1.19
CA ARG A 148 3.16 16.24 -1.10
C ARG A 148 3.17 15.43 -2.40
N ILE A 149 2.01 15.26 -3.05
CA ILE A 149 1.92 14.60 -4.36
C ILE A 149 2.74 15.36 -5.41
N LYS A 150 2.57 16.69 -5.49
CA LYS A 150 3.34 17.55 -6.41
C LYS A 150 4.83 17.49 -6.12
N TYR A 151 5.22 17.54 -4.84
CA TYR A 151 6.62 17.41 -4.42
C TYR A 151 7.22 16.09 -4.90
N ALA A 152 6.49 14.97 -4.76
CA ALA A 152 6.93 13.67 -5.26
C ALA A 152 7.12 13.69 -6.79
N LEU A 153 6.18 14.29 -7.52
CA LEU A 153 6.20 14.39 -8.98
C LEU A 153 7.27 15.31 -9.55
N VAL A 154 7.79 16.26 -8.79
CA VAL A 154 8.84 17.19 -9.25
C VAL A 154 10.22 16.74 -8.79
N SER A 155 10.34 16.31 -7.54
CA SER A 155 11.64 16.10 -6.90
C SER A 155 12.27 14.73 -7.21
N PHE A 156 11.46 13.78 -7.69
CA PHE A 156 11.91 12.40 -7.92
C PHE A 156 11.86 11.97 -9.39
N LEU A 157 11.67 12.92 -10.30
CA LEU A 157 11.88 12.66 -11.72
C LEU A 157 13.37 12.38 -11.97
N SER A 158 13.60 11.41 -12.84
CA SER A 158 14.91 11.06 -13.35
C SER A 158 15.09 11.56 -14.78
N GLY A 159 16.31 11.50 -15.31
CA GLY A 159 16.54 11.68 -16.76
C GLY A 159 15.98 10.53 -17.61
N THR A 160 15.47 9.45 -17.00
CA THR A 160 15.00 8.26 -17.69
C THR A 160 13.48 8.27 -17.82
N LYS A 161 13.00 8.47 -19.05
CA LYS A 161 11.57 8.60 -19.39
C LYS A 161 10.73 7.41 -18.92
N THR A 162 11.26 6.19 -19.03
CA THR A 162 10.57 4.97 -18.60
C THR A 162 10.42 4.87 -17.08
N GLU A 163 11.42 5.32 -16.31
CA GLU A 163 11.33 5.38 -14.85
C GLU A 163 10.31 6.43 -14.39
N ASN A 164 10.28 7.58 -15.07
CA ASN A 164 9.31 8.65 -14.79
C ASN A 164 7.88 8.17 -15.07
N ALA A 165 7.66 7.47 -16.19
CA ALA A 165 6.36 6.92 -16.55
C ALA A 165 5.82 5.95 -15.47
N LYS A 166 6.69 5.10 -14.89
CA LYS A 166 6.30 4.21 -13.78
C LYS A 166 5.90 4.99 -12.53
N LEU A 167 6.67 6.04 -12.18
CA LEU A 167 6.33 6.92 -11.05
C LEU A 167 4.97 7.60 -11.26
N TYR A 168 4.75 8.21 -12.43
CA TYR A 168 3.47 8.82 -12.77
C TYR A 168 2.31 7.82 -12.65
N PHE A 169 2.47 6.63 -13.22
CA PHE A 169 1.45 5.58 -13.16
C PHE A 169 1.17 5.11 -11.72
N SER A 170 2.20 4.95 -10.89
CA SER A 170 2.00 4.61 -9.47
C SER A 170 1.25 5.69 -8.70
N ILE A 171 1.49 6.96 -9.00
CA ILE A 171 0.76 8.08 -8.39
C ILE A 171 -0.69 8.11 -8.88
N ILE A 172 -0.96 7.77 -10.14
CA ILE A 172 -2.33 7.61 -10.64
C ILE A 172 -3.07 6.54 -9.84
N LYS A 173 -2.48 5.36 -9.64
CA LYS A 173 -3.08 4.26 -8.86
C LYS A 173 -3.41 4.69 -7.44
N LEU A 174 -2.49 5.40 -6.77
CA LEU A 174 -2.73 5.97 -5.44
C LEU A 174 -3.88 6.98 -5.44
N LEU A 175 -3.89 7.92 -6.40
CA LEU A 175 -4.92 8.95 -6.46
C LEU A 175 -6.31 8.38 -6.78
N ILE A 176 -6.39 7.32 -7.58
CA ILE A 176 -7.64 6.58 -7.82
C ILE A 176 -8.17 5.94 -6.53
N ASP A 177 -7.29 5.32 -5.73
CA ASP A 177 -7.71 4.79 -4.43
C ASP A 177 -8.14 5.90 -3.47
N ILE A 178 -7.49 7.07 -3.51
CA ILE A 178 -7.91 8.26 -2.76
C ILE A 178 -9.30 8.74 -3.22
N ILE A 179 -9.54 8.78 -4.53
CA ILE A 179 -10.84 9.14 -5.12
C ILE A 179 -11.93 8.20 -4.58
N GLU A 180 -11.71 6.88 -4.64
CA GLU A 180 -12.69 5.88 -4.23
C GLU A 180 -12.92 5.86 -2.71
N ARG A 181 -11.89 6.10 -1.89
CA ARG A 181 -12.00 6.02 -0.42
C ARG A 181 -12.43 7.31 0.26
N PHE A 182 -12.08 8.46 -0.30
CA PHE A 182 -12.28 9.77 0.33
C PHE A 182 -13.21 10.69 -0.48
N ASP A 183 -13.88 10.15 -1.50
CA ASP A 183 -14.87 10.84 -2.34
C ASP A 183 -14.34 12.16 -2.92
N GLN A 184 -13.22 12.07 -3.65
CA GLN A 184 -12.53 13.22 -4.26
C GLN A 184 -12.59 13.19 -5.80
N PRO A 185 -13.79 13.23 -6.43
CA PRO A 185 -13.96 13.03 -7.88
C PRO A 185 -13.24 14.07 -8.75
N ASN A 186 -12.98 15.26 -8.21
CA ASN A 186 -12.22 16.34 -8.87
C ASN A 186 -10.77 15.94 -9.20
N LEU A 187 -10.20 14.96 -8.49
CA LEU A 187 -8.86 14.47 -8.78
C LEU A 187 -8.77 13.79 -10.15
N ILE A 188 -9.86 13.27 -10.71
CA ILE A 188 -9.88 12.70 -12.07
C ILE A 188 -9.42 13.74 -13.10
N ASP A 189 -9.96 14.95 -13.01
CA ASP A 189 -9.63 16.05 -13.91
C ASP A 189 -8.16 16.46 -13.74
N TRP A 190 -7.71 16.56 -12.49
CA TRP A 190 -6.34 16.92 -12.19
C TRP A 190 -5.33 15.87 -12.69
N ILE A 191 -5.62 14.58 -12.52
CA ILE A 191 -4.78 13.50 -13.04
C ILE A 191 -4.68 13.60 -14.57
N PHE A 192 -5.83 13.76 -15.25
CA PHE A 192 -5.90 13.86 -16.70
C PHE A 192 -5.12 15.08 -17.25
N GLU A 193 -5.21 16.22 -16.59
CA GLU A 193 -4.55 17.44 -17.08
C GLU A 193 -3.07 17.55 -16.68
N LYS A 194 -2.68 17.01 -15.51
CA LYS A 194 -1.37 17.28 -14.90
C LYS A 194 -0.44 16.08 -14.85
N ILE A 195 -0.96 14.85 -14.84
CA ILE A 195 -0.13 13.64 -14.79
C ILE A 195 -0.06 12.97 -16.15
N VAL A 196 -1.20 12.60 -16.72
CA VAL A 196 -1.28 11.78 -17.95
C VAL A 196 -0.43 12.33 -19.11
N PRO A 197 -0.41 13.65 -19.41
CA PRO A 197 0.36 14.19 -20.53
C PRO A 197 1.88 14.03 -20.39
N ASN A 198 2.37 13.79 -19.16
CA ASN A 198 3.80 13.61 -18.88
C ASN A 198 4.25 12.14 -18.96
N ILE A 199 3.33 11.21 -19.26
CA ILE A 199 3.66 9.78 -19.39
C ILE A 199 4.13 9.50 -20.81
N GLU A 200 5.45 9.38 -20.97
CA GLU A 200 6.05 9.16 -22.29
C GLU A 200 5.98 7.70 -22.77
N SER A 201 5.68 6.75 -21.90
CA SER A 201 5.50 5.36 -22.29
C SER A 201 4.11 5.16 -22.90
N LYS A 202 4.02 4.85 -24.20
CA LYS A 202 2.75 4.57 -24.90
C LYS A 202 1.89 3.54 -24.16
N PHE A 203 2.52 2.47 -23.66
CA PHE A 203 1.85 1.44 -22.88
C PHE A 203 1.28 1.98 -21.57
N LEU A 204 2.08 2.64 -20.73
CA LEU A 204 1.60 3.17 -19.43
C LEU A 204 0.62 4.32 -19.60
N TYR A 205 0.74 5.08 -20.68
CA TYR A 205 -0.19 6.14 -21.06
C TYR A 205 -1.58 5.56 -21.35
N GLU A 206 -1.65 4.48 -22.12
CA GLU A 206 -2.91 3.77 -22.36
C GLU A 206 -3.48 3.13 -21.08
N GLN A 207 -2.63 2.50 -20.27
CA GLN A 207 -3.05 1.95 -18.97
C GLN A 207 -3.62 3.04 -18.06
N ALA A 208 -3.04 4.24 -18.05
CA ALA A 208 -3.54 5.36 -17.27
C ALA A 208 -4.98 5.73 -17.67
N PHE A 209 -5.28 5.76 -18.97
CA PHE A 209 -6.65 6.03 -19.42
C PHE A 209 -7.63 4.91 -19.07
N LEU A 210 -7.21 3.65 -19.14
CA LEU A 210 -8.06 2.52 -18.75
C LEU A 210 -8.44 2.59 -17.25
N GLU A 211 -7.50 2.99 -16.40
CA GLU A 211 -7.72 3.20 -14.97
C GLU A 211 -8.65 4.40 -14.72
N LEU A 212 -8.43 5.52 -15.43
CA LEU A 212 -9.31 6.70 -15.34
C LEU A 212 -10.72 6.45 -15.86
N LEU A 213 -10.86 5.64 -16.92
CA LEU A 213 -12.14 5.20 -17.46
C LEU A 213 -12.92 4.41 -16.42
N GLU A 214 -12.29 3.42 -15.80
CA GLU A 214 -12.94 2.56 -14.81
C GLU A 214 -13.47 3.38 -13.63
N VAL A 215 -12.64 4.24 -13.02
CA VAL A 215 -13.07 5.06 -11.89
C VAL A 215 -14.15 6.07 -12.30
N SER A 216 -14.10 6.62 -13.51
CA SER A 216 -15.12 7.54 -14.02
C SER A 216 -16.47 6.86 -14.19
N LEU A 217 -16.49 5.63 -14.71
CA LEU A 217 -17.72 4.85 -14.83
C LEU A 217 -18.30 4.48 -13.47
N LYS A 218 -17.46 4.04 -12.51
CA LYS A 218 -17.89 3.75 -11.14
C LYS A 218 -18.53 4.97 -10.46
N LEU A 219 -17.98 6.16 -10.68
CA LEU A 219 -18.49 7.42 -10.16
C LEU A 219 -19.55 8.08 -11.05
N LYS A 220 -20.03 7.38 -12.08
CA LYS A 220 -21.06 7.86 -13.03
C LYS A 220 -20.71 9.18 -13.74
N ARG A 221 -19.41 9.49 -13.90
CA ARG A 221 -18.91 10.63 -14.68
C ARG A 221 -18.80 10.24 -16.16
N TYR A 222 -19.94 10.00 -16.80
CA TYR A 222 -20.00 9.43 -18.16
C TYR A 222 -19.31 10.29 -19.22
N GLU A 223 -19.40 11.63 -19.14
CA GLU A 223 -18.70 12.53 -20.06
C GLU A 223 -17.17 12.34 -20.01
N LYS A 224 -16.61 12.10 -18.82
CA LYS A 224 -15.18 11.82 -18.64
C LYS A 224 -14.83 10.43 -19.16
N ALA A 225 -15.69 9.45 -18.92
CA ALA A 225 -15.53 8.11 -19.49
C ALA A 225 -15.49 8.15 -21.02
N GLU A 226 -16.42 8.84 -21.67
CA GLU A 226 -16.45 9.03 -23.13
C GLU A 226 -15.16 9.66 -23.65
N LEU A 227 -14.68 10.72 -22.98
CA LEU A 227 -13.41 11.38 -23.32
C LEU A 227 -12.23 10.39 -23.25
N PHE A 228 -12.14 9.59 -22.19
CA PHE A 228 -11.04 8.63 -22.04
C PHE A 228 -11.12 7.49 -23.05
N ILE A 229 -12.33 7.01 -23.39
CA ILE A 229 -12.52 6.04 -24.48
C ILE A 229 -12.00 6.60 -25.80
N PHE A 230 -12.31 7.87 -26.11
CA PHE A 230 -11.81 8.51 -27.32
C PHE A 230 -10.27 8.52 -27.38
N TYR A 231 -9.59 8.87 -26.27
CA TYR A 231 -8.12 8.84 -26.23
C TYR A 231 -7.53 7.43 -26.38
N ILE A 232 -8.18 6.41 -25.78
CA ILE A 232 -7.76 5.01 -25.92
C ILE A 232 -7.87 4.58 -27.38
N LEU A 233 -9.02 4.83 -28.01
CA LEU A 233 -9.24 4.46 -29.41
C LEU A 233 -8.29 5.18 -30.36
N LYS A 234 -8.03 6.47 -30.13
CA LYS A 234 -7.02 7.20 -30.89
C LYS A 234 -5.63 6.57 -30.75
N ASN A 235 -5.24 6.17 -29.55
CA ASN A 235 -3.95 5.50 -29.32
C ASN A 235 -3.86 4.13 -30.02
N ILE A 236 -5.01 3.44 -30.12
CA ILE A 236 -5.14 2.18 -30.86
C ILE A 236 -4.94 2.42 -32.36
N ASP A 237 -5.61 3.43 -32.92
CA ASP A 237 -5.50 3.82 -34.33
C ASP A 237 -4.06 4.24 -34.69
N ASP A 238 -3.29 4.74 -33.71
CA ASP A 238 -1.87 5.12 -33.88
C ASP A 238 -0.89 3.92 -33.87
N TYR A 239 -1.33 2.66 -33.66
CA TYR A 239 -0.44 1.50 -33.80
C TYR A 239 -0.24 1.14 -35.28
N PRO A 240 0.99 0.79 -35.70
CA PRO A 240 1.20 0.30 -37.06
C PRO A 240 0.50 -1.05 -37.26
N ARG A 241 0.05 -1.34 -38.49
CA ARG A 241 -0.61 -2.62 -38.83
C ARG A 241 0.26 -3.85 -38.56
N SER A 242 1.58 -3.71 -38.45
CA SER A 242 2.46 -4.80 -38.02
C SER A 242 2.28 -5.18 -36.54
N GLU A 243 1.66 -4.33 -35.74
CA GLU A 243 1.43 -4.49 -34.31
C GLU A 243 -0.03 -4.81 -33.97
N LEU A 244 -0.71 -5.62 -34.80
CA LEU A 244 -2.10 -6.05 -34.55
C LEU A 244 -2.30 -6.65 -33.15
N TYR A 245 -1.30 -7.33 -32.61
CA TYR A 245 -1.36 -7.84 -31.24
C TYR A 245 -1.62 -6.73 -30.22
N ASN A 246 -0.94 -5.58 -30.35
CA ASN A 246 -1.12 -4.44 -29.44
C ASN A 246 -2.52 -3.87 -29.59
N VAL A 247 -2.98 -3.65 -30.83
CA VAL A 247 -4.35 -3.20 -31.15
C VAL A 247 -5.41 -4.10 -30.48
N PHE A 248 -5.33 -5.41 -30.70
CA PHE A 248 -6.30 -6.36 -30.15
C PHE A 248 -6.24 -6.44 -28.62
N ASN A 249 -5.04 -6.40 -28.04
CA ASN A 249 -4.88 -6.41 -26.59
C ASN A 249 -5.49 -5.17 -25.95
N SER A 250 -5.26 -3.99 -26.53
CA SER A 250 -5.84 -2.72 -26.10
C SER A 250 -7.37 -2.74 -26.15
N PHE A 251 -7.96 -3.18 -27.27
CA PHE A 251 -9.41 -3.36 -27.38
C PHE A 251 -9.96 -4.35 -26.35
N LYS A 252 -9.30 -5.50 -26.17
CA LYS A 252 -9.71 -6.51 -25.19
C LYS A 252 -9.73 -5.94 -23.77
N GLN A 253 -8.75 -5.13 -23.41
CA GLN A 253 -8.70 -4.48 -22.10
C GLN A 253 -9.80 -3.44 -21.94
N LEU A 254 -10.02 -2.60 -22.96
CA LEU A 254 -11.09 -1.61 -22.99
C LEU A 254 -12.46 -2.27 -22.78
N VAL A 255 -12.79 -3.28 -23.60
CA VAL A 255 -14.04 -4.03 -23.49
C VAL A 255 -14.20 -4.67 -22.11
N LYS A 256 -13.13 -5.25 -21.55
CA LYS A 256 -13.16 -5.85 -20.22
C LYS A 256 -13.49 -4.83 -19.13
N LYS A 257 -12.96 -3.60 -19.21
CA LYS A 257 -13.19 -2.54 -18.22
C LYS A 257 -14.62 -1.99 -18.29
N VAL A 258 -15.22 -1.91 -19.46
CA VAL A 258 -16.59 -1.39 -19.62
C VAL A 258 -17.67 -2.45 -19.39
N ARG A 259 -17.38 -3.75 -19.62
CA ARG A 259 -18.38 -4.83 -19.69
C ARG A 259 -19.33 -4.91 -18.48
N PHE A 260 -18.82 -4.72 -17.27
CA PHE A 260 -19.54 -4.97 -16.02
C PHE A 260 -19.98 -3.69 -15.29
N ILE A 261 -19.83 -2.52 -15.93
CA ILE A 261 -20.17 -1.23 -15.32
C ILE A 261 -21.30 -0.58 -16.13
N GLU A 262 -22.24 0.04 -15.42
CA GLU A 262 -23.31 0.86 -16.00
C GLU A 262 -22.70 1.96 -16.90
N ARG A 263 -23.26 2.13 -18.10
CA ARG A 263 -22.75 3.07 -19.11
C ARG A 263 -23.88 3.51 -20.05
N THR A 264 -23.62 4.54 -20.85
CA THR A 264 -24.58 5.13 -21.79
C THR A 264 -24.61 4.35 -23.11
N ASP A 265 -25.76 4.36 -23.80
CA ASP A 265 -25.91 3.76 -25.15
C ASP A 265 -24.90 4.33 -26.16
N LYS A 266 -24.52 5.59 -25.98
CA LYS A 266 -23.51 6.27 -26.80
C LYS A 266 -22.14 5.59 -26.70
N ILE A 267 -21.74 5.17 -25.49
CA ILE A 267 -20.50 4.41 -25.29
C ILE A 267 -20.57 3.07 -26.01
N ASP A 268 -21.71 2.38 -25.95
CA ASP A 268 -21.90 1.09 -26.63
C ASP A 268 -21.84 1.20 -28.15
N LEU A 269 -22.50 2.22 -28.71
CA LEU A 269 -22.47 2.49 -30.14
C LEU A 269 -21.04 2.75 -30.63
N LEU A 270 -20.31 3.63 -29.95
CA LEU A 270 -18.96 4.02 -30.30
C LEU A 270 -17.97 2.84 -30.25
N LEU A 271 -18.11 1.95 -29.26
CA LEU A 271 -17.29 0.73 -29.19
C LEU A 271 -17.65 -0.25 -30.30
N LYS A 272 -18.94 -0.41 -30.63
CA LYS A 272 -19.40 -1.31 -31.69
C LYS A 272 -18.91 -0.85 -33.06
N GLU A 273 -19.05 0.43 -33.39
CA GLU A 273 -18.59 1.01 -34.66
C GLU A 273 -17.09 0.77 -34.85
N LYS A 274 -16.30 1.09 -33.84
CA LYS A 274 -14.84 0.86 -33.86
C LYS A 274 -14.47 -0.61 -34.01
N LEU A 275 -15.16 -1.52 -33.32
CA LEU A 275 -14.90 -2.96 -33.48
C LEU A 275 -15.23 -3.47 -34.89
N MET A 276 -16.27 -2.93 -35.55
CA MET A 276 -16.59 -3.29 -36.93
C MET A 276 -15.56 -2.77 -37.93
N GLU A 277 -15.03 -1.55 -37.76
CA GLU A 277 -13.94 -1.01 -38.60
C GLU A 277 -12.73 -1.96 -38.65
N TYR A 278 -12.36 -2.56 -37.50
CA TYR A 278 -11.25 -3.51 -37.41
C TYR A 278 -11.64 -4.95 -37.80
N GLY A 279 -12.92 -5.32 -37.68
CA GLY A 279 -13.43 -6.64 -38.04
C GLY A 279 -13.66 -6.82 -39.54
N GLU A 280 -13.98 -5.75 -40.27
CA GLU A 280 -14.16 -5.75 -41.72
C GLU A 280 -12.85 -5.43 -42.48
N GLY A 281 -11.83 -4.95 -41.77
CA GLY A 281 -10.53 -4.53 -42.32
C GLY A 281 -9.39 -5.55 -42.23
N ILE A 282 -9.68 -6.83 -41.97
CA ILE A 282 -8.72 -7.97 -41.94
C ILE A 282 -9.05 -8.95 -43.06
#